data_AF-H8MRW9-F1
#
_entry.id   AF-H8MRW9-F1
#
_cell.length_a   1.000
_cell.length_b   1.000
_cell.length_c   1.000
_cell.angle_alpha   90.00
_cell.angle_beta   90.00
_cell.angle_gamma   90.00
#
_symmetry.space_group_name_H-M   'P 1'
#
loop_
_entity.id
_entity.type
_entity.pdbx_description
1 polymer ?
#
loop_
_entity_poly.entity_id
_entity_poly.type
_entity_poly.pdbx_seq_one_letter_code
_entity_poly.pdbx_strand_id
1 'polypeptide(L)'
;MSLEVPLSQQGRCAVHPDLPAGGTCSRCGSFFCADCATSVSGLGARLYCQACAARPDVNYLETLRQRYWGRRDGWAWMVGGVTLLLCVTTAAALAQWGLRATKESLFTLLLLVPVPVGVAFFLGRRWARHALIVTPLVMAVAADFLHRDGRFLYALCVSLGLIFALRIHRDVRNQLFFRLPVPPGTLQALWNERFNNPMARQASRFGFSALFMPMIAPVAVICGVVALRRVDPKATPPIGRRNQALMGLVLGLVSPLLWGFVLLLLLTDRIHF
;
A
#
# COMPACT_ATOMS: atom_id res chain seq x y z
N MET A 1 -11.82 -45.81 23.13
CA MET A 1 -10.77 -46.83 22.91
C MET A 1 -9.79 -46.28 21.89
N SER A 2 -8.65 -45.75 22.33
CA SER A 2 -7.55 -45.37 21.43
C SER A 2 -6.78 -46.63 21.06
N LEU A 3 -6.78 -47.00 19.78
CA LEU A 3 -5.88 -48.01 19.26
C LEU A 3 -4.46 -47.43 19.32
N GLU A 4 -3.67 -47.87 20.30
CA GLU A 4 -2.25 -47.54 20.36
C GLU A 4 -1.55 -48.23 19.18
N VAL A 5 -1.25 -47.45 18.14
CA VAL A 5 -0.49 -47.92 16.98
C VAL A 5 0.98 -48.05 17.40
N PRO A 6 1.62 -49.23 17.24
CA PRO A 6 3.02 -49.42 17.57
C PRO A 6 3.92 -48.34 16.95
N LEU A 7 4.91 -47.82 17.68
CA LEU A 7 5.83 -46.77 17.21
C LEU A 7 6.59 -47.13 15.92
N SER A 8 6.70 -48.41 15.60
CA SER A 8 7.28 -48.93 14.34
C SER A 8 6.34 -48.79 13.14
N GLN A 9 5.03 -48.66 13.37
CA GLN A 9 4.00 -48.47 12.34
C GLN A 9 3.54 -47.02 12.20
N GLN A 10 4.02 -46.12 13.08
CA GLN A 10 3.75 -44.69 12.95
C GLN A 10 4.60 -44.09 11.83
N GLY A 11 3.97 -43.26 10.98
CA GLY A 11 4.69 -42.47 9.99
C GLY A 11 5.76 -41.61 10.65
N ARG A 12 6.91 -41.45 9.99
CA ARG A 12 8.02 -40.60 10.46
C ARG A 12 8.06 -39.29 9.69
N CYS A 13 8.59 -38.25 10.31
CA CYS A 13 8.78 -36.99 9.60
C CYS A 13 9.83 -37.16 8.50
N ALA A 14 9.52 -36.63 7.30
CA ALA A 14 10.44 -36.68 6.16
C ALA A 14 11.75 -35.89 6.37
N VAL A 15 11.75 -34.91 7.29
CA VAL A 15 12.92 -34.09 7.64
C VAL A 15 13.62 -34.60 8.89
N HIS A 16 12.85 -35.12 9.86
CA HIS A 16 13.34 -35.63 11.14
C HIS A 16 12.91 -37.10 11.31
N PRO A 17 13.65 -38.07 10.77
CA PRO A 17 13.25 -39.49 10.79
C PRO A 17 13.04 -40.06 12.20
N ASP A 18 13.72 -39.50 13.19
CA ASP A 18 13.65 -39.93 14.59
C ASP A 18 12.33 -39.52 15.27
N LEU A 19 11.64 -38.51 14.74
CA LEU A 19 10.40 -37.98 15.29
C LEU A 19 9.16 -38.60 14.63
N PRO A 20 8.10 -38.90 15.42
CA PRO A 20 6.83 -39.34 14.86
C PRO A 20 6.18 -38.21 14.04
N ALA A 21 5.47 -38.59 12.99
CA ALA A 21 4.71 -37.66 12.18
C ALA A 21 3.52 -37.11 12.98
N GLY A 22 3.45 -35.79 13.10
CA GLY A 22 2.29 -35.09 13.66
C GLY A 22 1.18 -34.87 12.63
N GLY A 23 1.47 -35.02 11.33
CA GLY A 23 0.48 -34.88 10.27
C GLY A 23 1.05 -35.07 8.86
N THR A 24 0.20 -34.88 7.85
CA THR A 24 0.53 -34.98 6.43
C THR A 24 0.35 -33.63 5.73
N CYS A 25 1.28 -33.28 4.83
CA CYS A 25 1.21 -32.05 4.06
C CYS A 25 0.01 -32.09 3.10
N SER A 26 -0.88 -31.10 3.19
CA SER A 26 -2.08 -31.01 2.34
C SER A 26 -1.77 -30.86 0.84
N ARG A 27 -0.51 -30.57 0.46
CA ARG A 27 -0.08 -30.43 -0.95
C ARG A 27 0.69 -31.64 -1.47
N CYS A 28 1.77 -32.03 -0.81
CA CYS A 28 2.67 -33.08 -1.30
C CYS A 28 2.49 -34.43 -0.61
N GLY A 29 1.60 -34.54 0.38
CA GLY A 29 1.35 -35.78 1.14
C GLY A 29 2.48 -36.18 2.11
N SER A 30 3.62 -35.50 2.11
CA SER A 30 4.75 -35.83 2.99
C SER A 30 4.38 -35.70 4.47
N PHE A 31 4.82 -36.66 5.28
CA PHE A 31 4.71 -36.61 6.73
C PHE A 31 5.65 -35.55 7.35
N PHE A 32 5.14 -34.79 8.32
CA PHE A 32 5.93 -33.80 9.08
C PHE A 32 5.71 -33.96 10.59
N CYS A 33 6.71 -33.61 11.42
CA CYS A 33 6.56 -33.52 12.87
C CYS A 33 5.86 -32.21 13.28
N ALA A 34 5.46 -32.08 14.54
CA ALA A 34 4.81 -30.87 15.07
C ALA A 34 5.63 -29.60 14.82
N ASP A 35 6.98 -29.67 14.92
CA ASP A 35 7.87 -28.53 14.69
C ASP A 35 7.98 -28.13 13.21
N CYS A 36 7.80 -29.08 12.30
CA CYS A 36 7.80 -28.84 10.86
C CYS A 36 6.42 -28.43 10.32
N ALA A 37 5.37 -28.47 11.15
CA ALA A 37 4.02 -28.11 10.76
C ALA A 37 3.93 -26.60 10.59
N THR A 38 3.62 -26.15 9.37
CA THR A 38 3.45 -24.73 9.06
C THR A 38 2.03 -24.47 8.56
N SER A 39 1.36 -23.49 9.15
CA SER A 39 0.11 -22.94 8.60
C SER A 39 0.42 -21.69 7.78
N VAL A 40 -0.28 -21.53 6.67
CA VAL A 40 -0.14 -20.34 5.81
C VAL A 40 -1.30 -19.40 6.11
N SER A 41 -0.99 -18.16 6.46
CA SER A 41 -1.98 -17.13 6.78
C SER A 41 -3.05 -17.05 5.69
N GLY A 42 -4.33 -17.19 6.06
CA GLY A 42 -5.45 -17.10 5.13
C GLY A 42 -5.88 -18.42 4.47
N LEU A 43 -5.12 -19.52 4.58
CA LEU A 43 -5.50 -20.83 4.01
C LEU A 43 -6.23 -21.77 4.99
N GLY A 44 -6.69 -21.23 6.13
CA GLY A 44 -7.48 -21.97 7.13
C GLY A 44 -6.66 -23.01 7.91
N ALA A 45 -7.33 -24.10 8.33
CA ALA A 45 -6.75 -25.20 9.13
C ALA A 45 -5.86 -26.16 8.32
N ARG A 46 -5.52 -25.85 7.05
CA ARG A 46 -4.65 -26.69 6.23
C ARG A 46 -3.21 -26.58 6.73
N LEU A 47 -2.60 -27.72 7.00
CA LEU A 47 -1.21 -27.82 7.41
C LEU A 47 -0.33 -28.20 6.22
N TYR A 48 0.78 -27.48 6.10
CA TYR A 48 1.78 -27.68 5.07
C TYR A 48 3.13 -27.99 5.73
N CYS A 49 3.96 -28.79 5.07
CA CYS A 49 5.37 -28.85 5.44
C CYS A 49 6.04 -27.51 5.13
N GLN A 50 7.10 -27.16 5.87
CA GLN A 50 7.84 -25.91 5.71
C GLN A 50 8.26 -25.63 4.25
N ALA A 51 8.71 -26.66 3.53
CA ALA A 51 9.11 -26.54 2.13
C ALA A 51 7.94 -26.17 1.21
N CYS A 52 6.75 -26.73 1.41
CA CYS A 52 5.55 -26.38 0.64
C CYS A 52 5.00 -25.00 1.04
N ALA A 53 5.02 -24.67 2.32
CA ALA A 53 4.55 -23.38 2.83
C ALA A 53 5.40 -22.19 2.31
N ALA A 54 6.68 -22.43 2.02
CA ALA A 54 7.58 -21.43 1.43
C ALA A 54 7.34 -21.22 -0.08
N ARG A 55 6.60 -22.11 -0.75
CA ARG A 55 6.41 -21.98 -2.20
C ARG A 55 5.38 -20.90 -2.55
N PRO A 56 5.58 -20.16 -3.65
CA PRO A 56 4.67 -19.10 -4.06
C PRO A 56 3.27 -19.62 -4.43
N ASP A 57 3.16 -20.83 -4.99
CA ASP A 57 1.87 -21.43 -5.38
C ASP A 57 0.97 -21.76 -4.17
N VAL A 58 1.56 -21.97 -2.99
CA VAL A 58 0.82 -22.16 -1.74
C VAL A 58 0.67 -20.83 -1.01
N ASN A 59 1.75 -20.08 -0.86
CA ASN A 59 1.75 -18.83 -0.12
C ASN A 59 1.50 -17.64 -1.05
N TYR A 60 0.23 -17.22 -1.12
CA TYR A 60 -0.17 -16.07 -1.95
C TYR A 60 0.53 -14.76 -1.54
N LEU A 61 0.97 -14.60 -0.28
CA LEU A 61 1.74 -13.43 0.15
C LEU A 61 3.15 -13.46 -0.42
N GLU A 62 3.74 -14.65 -0.56
CA GLU A 62 5.02 -14.83 -1.22
C GLU A 62 4.91 -14.57 -2.73
N THR A 63 3.84 -15.05 -3.38
CA THR A 63 3.52 -14.67 -4.76
C THR A 63 3.38 -13.15 -4.90
N LEU A 64 2.69 -12.48 -3.97
CA LEU A 64 2.54 -11.03 -3.97
C LEU A 64 3.90 -10.32 -3.81
N ARG A 65 4.76 -10.81 -2.91
CA ARG A 65 6.11 -10.29 -2.71
C ARG A 65 6.91 -10.41 -4.00
N GLN A 66 6.96 -11.59 -4.61
CA GLN A 66 7.68 -11.86 -5.86
C GLN A 66 7.17 -11.00 -7.03
N ARG A 67 5.84 -10.84 -7.14
CA ARG A 67 5.22 -9.99 -8.17
C ARG A 67 5.74 -8.55 -8.14
N TYR A 68 6.13 -8.06 -6.96
CA TYR A 68 6.55 -6.68 -6.75
C TYR A 68 8.03 -6.52 -6.40
N TRP A 69 8.76 -7.63 -6.27
CA TRP A 69 10.16 -7.64 -5.88
C TRP A 69 11.03 -6.96 -6.93
N GLY A 70 11.69 -5.86 -6.56
CA GLY A 70 12.53 -5.10 -7.49
C GLY A 70 11.78 -4.38 -8.61
N ARG A 71 10.44 -4.39 -8.62
CA ARG A 71 9.64 -3.72 -9.66
C ARG A 71 9.33 -2.29 -9.21
N ARG A 72 9.58 -1.32 -10.10
CA ARG A 72 9.26 0.10 -9.88
C ARG A 72 7.79 0.25 -9.49
N ASP A 73 7.55 1.02 -8.44
CA ASP A 73 6.22 1.33 -7.95
C ASP A 73 5.77 2.72 -8.40
N GLY A 74 4.57 3.13 -8.00
CA GLY A 74 4.04 4.47 -8.35
C GLY A 74 4.90 5.60 -7.79
N TRP A 75 5.50 5.40 -6.60
CA TRP A 75 6.39 6.40 -6.00
C TRP A 75 7.70 6.54 -6.76
N ALA A 76 8.31 5.46 -7.24
CA ALA A 76 9.48 5.55 -8.12
C ALA A 76 9.19 6.41 -9.35
N TRP A 77 8.07 6.16 -10.04
CA TRP A 77 7.66 6.98 -11.20
C TRP A 77 7.36 8.43 -10.84
N MET A 78 6.70 8.68 -9.71
CA MET A 78 6.45 10.05 -9.23
C MET A 78 7.76 10.79 -8.95
N VAL A 79 8.69 10.19 -8.20
CA VAL A 79 10.01 10.78 -7.91
C VAL A 79 10.79 11.00 -9.21
N GLY A 80 10.77 10.05 -10.14
CA GLY A 80 11.40 10.20 -11.46
C GLY A 80 10.80 11.36 -12.25
N GLY A 81 9.46 11.50 -12.27
CA GLY A 81 8.76 12.59 -12.94
C GLY A 81 9.07 13.96 -12.33
N VAL A 82 9.07 14.07 -11.00
CA VAL A 82 9.46 15.31 -10.29
C VAL A 82 10.92 15.66 -10.57
N THR A 83 11.81 14.66 -10.58
CA THR A 83 13.23 14.86 -10.92
C THR A 83 13.40 15.39 -12.33
N LEU A 84 12.67 14.83 -13.31
CA LEU A 84 12.68 15.30 -14.68
C LEU A 84 12.15 16.73 -14.79
N LEU A 85 11.05 17.04 -14.10
CA LEU A 85 10.48 18.39 -14.07
C LEU A 85 11.46 19.40 -13.49
N LEU A 86 12.18 19.05 -12.41
CA LEU A 86 13.24 19.89 -11.84
C LEU A 86 14.36 20.15 -12.85
N CYS A 87 14.82 19.13 -13.58
CA CYS A 87 15.83 19.33 -14.62
C CYS A 87 15.35 20.28 -15.73
N VAL A 88 14.12 20.07 -16.24
CA VAL A 88 13.55 20.90 -17.32
C VAL A 88 13.36 22.35 -16.88
N THR A 89 12.79 22.57 -15.69
CA THR A 89 12.57 23.91 -15.15
C THR A 89 13.87 24.65 -14.87
N THR A 90 14.88 23.94 -14.34
CA THR A 90 16.22 24.52 -14.14
C THR A 90 16.86 24.89 -15.48
N ALA A 91 16.82 24.00 -16.47
CA ALA A 91 17.37 24.28 -17.80
C ALA A 91 16.68 25.48 -18.46
N ALA A 92 15.35 25.59 -18.35
CA ALA A 92 14.59 26.73 -18.85
C ALA A 92 14.97 28.04 -18.14
N ALA A 93 15.11 28.01 -16.81
CA ALA A 93 15.54 29.19 -16.04
C ALA A 93 16.96 29.64 -16.41
N LEU A 94 17.90 28.70 -16.56
CA LEU A 94 19.27 29.00 -17.00
C LEU A 94 19.32 29.54 -18.43
N ALA A 95 18.44 29.06 -19.33
CA ALA A 95 18.33 29.57 -20.69
C ALA A 95 17.79 31.01 -20.74
N GLN A 96 16.86 31.37 -19.85
CA GLN A 96 16.27 32.71 -19.80
C GLN A 96 17.16 33.74 -19.09
N TRP A 97 17.79 33.36 -17.97
CA TRP A 97 18.54 34.30 -17.12
C TRP A 97 20.05 34.22 -17.30
N GLY A 98 20.55 33.18 -17.96
CA GLY A 98 21.97 32.91 -18.15
C GLY A 98 22.69 32.46 -16.87
N LEU A 99 23.94 32.07 -17.01
CA LEU A 99 24.85 31.71 -15.90
C LEU A 99 25.62 32.95 -15.44
N ARG A 100 24.93 33.96 -14.90
CA ARG A 100 25.59 35.08 -14.22
C ARG A 100 25.78 34.74 -12.75
N ALA A 101 26.84 35.22 -12.09
CA ALA A 101 27.09 34.98 -10.66
C ALA A 101 26.15 35.81 -9.74
N THR A 102 24.84 35.70 -9.97
CA THR A 102 23.80 36.32 -9.14
C THR A 102 23.27 35.32 -8.12
N LYS A 103 22.67 35.80 -7.03
CA LYS A 103 22.03 34.92 -6.03
C LYS A 103 20.94 34.03 -6.65
N GLU A 104 20.24 34.56 -7.65
CA GLU A 104 19.17 33.87 -8.38
C GLU A 104 19.70 32.64 -9.13
N SER A 105 20.82 32.75 -9.84
CA SER A 105 21.42 31.61 -10.55
C SER A 105 21.96 30.56 -9.58
N LEU A 106 22.52 30.98 -8.43
CA LEU A 106 22.94 30.06 -7.36
C LEU A 106 21.74 29.31 -6.78
N PHE A 107 20.60 29.98 -6.59
CA PHE A 107 19.37 29.34 -6.16
C PHE A 107 18.83 28.36 -7.21
N THR A 108 18.87 28.72 -8.50
CA THR A 108 18.53 27.80 -9.60
C THR A 108 19.43 26.57 -9.60
N LEU A 109 20.74 26.73 -9.40
CA LEU A 109 21.67 25.60 -9.28
C LEU A 109 21.41 24.75 -8.03
N LEU A 110 20.99 25.38 -6.91
CA LEU A 110 20.60 24.65 -5.71
C LEU A 110 19.44 23.67 -5.98
N LEU A 111 18.49 24.02 -6.86
CA LEU A 111 17.39 23.12 -7.25
C LEU A 111 17.84 21.84 -7.97
N LEU A 112 19.11 21.75 -8.42
CA LEU A 112 19.69 20.53 -8.98
C LEU A 112 20.21 19.55 -7.92
N VAL A 113 20.42 19.98 -6.67
CA VAL A 113 20.92 19.10 -5.59
C VAL A 113 20.06 17.84 -5.38
N PRO A 114 18.71 17.90 -5.46
CA PRO A 114 17.86 16.71 -5.36
C PRO A 114 17.97 15.74 -6.54
N VAL A 115 18.44 16.18 -7.71
CA VAL A 115 18.46 15.39 -8.96
C VAL A 115 19.23 14.08 -8.84
N PRO A 116 20.50 14.05 -8.37
CA PRO A 116 21.24 12.80 -8.21
C PRO A 116 20.54 11.84 -7.24
N VAL A 117 19.90 12.36 -6.19
CA VAL A 117 19.12 11.54 -5.24
C VAL A 117 17.91 10.94 -5.94
N GLY A 118 17.15 11.74 -6.71
CA GLY A 118 15.98 11.29 -7.46
C GLY A 118 16.32 10.25 -8.52
N VAL A 119 17.40 10.45 -9.29
CA VAL A 119 17.91 9.48 -10.27
C VAL A 119 18.33 8.19 -9.57
N ALA A 120 19.12 8.27 -8.50
CA ALA A 120 19.56 7.09 -7.75
C ALA A 120 18.37 6.34 -7.13
N PHE A 121 17.35 7.05 -6.67
CA PHE A 121 16.11 6.48 -6.17
C PHE A 121 15.36 5.73 -7.28
N PHE A 122 15.18 6.34 -8.45
CA PHE A 122 14.53 5.71 -9.61
C PHE A 122 15.25 4.44 -10.11
N LEU A 123 16.58 4.42 -9.97
CA LEU A 123 17.42 3.27 -10.28
C LEU A 123 17.45 2.19 -9.19
N GLY A 124 16.77 2.41 -8.05
CA GLY A 124 16.67 1.41 -6.97
C GLY A 124 17.91 1.33 -6.07
N ARG A 125 18.72 2.39 -5.97
CA ARG A 125 19.88 2.43 -5.06
C ARG A 125 19.40 2.59 -3.61
N ARG A 126 19.78 1.66 -2.72
CA ARG A 126 19.29 1.60 -1.32
C ARG A 126 19.55 2.89 -0.51
N TRP A 127 20.70 3.52 -0.68
CA TRP A 127 21.05 4.77 0.04
C TRP A 127 20.11 5.92 -0.33
N ALA A 128 19.61 5.96 -1.57
CA ALA A 128 18.78 7.05 -2.06
C ALA A 128 17.43 7.15 -1.31
N ARG A 129 16.95 6.03 -0.76
CA ARG A 129 15.74 5.99 0.07
C ARG A 129 15.89 6.74 1.40
N HIS A 130 17.10 6.78 1.95
CA HIS A 130 17.40 7.58 3.14
C HIS A 130 17.73 9.02 2.76
N ALA A 131 18.50 9.21 1.68
CA ALA A 131 18.82 10.53 1.16
C ALA A 131 17.54 11.34 0.83
N LEU A 132 16.49 10.72 0.29
CA LEU A 132 15.21 11.38 0.00
C LEU A 132 14.58 12.08 1.21
N ILE A 133 14.80 11.59 2.44
CA ILE A 133 14.32 12.22 3.68
C ILE A 133 15.21 13.41 4.06
N VAL A 134 16.51 13.31 3.83
CA VAL A 134 17.50 14.33 4.20
C VAL A 134 17.51 15.50 3.21
N THR A 135 17.26 15.23 1.92
CA THR A 135 17.26 16.23 0.85
C THR A 135 16.44 17.49 1.16
N PRO A 136 15.16 17.43 1.57
CA PRO A 136 14.41 18.65 1.87
C PRO A 136 15.05 19.48 2.99
N LEU A 137 15.64 18.86 4.02
CA LEU A 137 16.33 19.56 5.10
C LEU A 137 17.57 20.32 4.60
N VAL A 138 18.41 19.65 3.80
CA VAL A 138 19.61 20.27 3.21
C VAL A 138 19.21 21.45 2.31
N MET A 139 18.15 21.26 1.51
CA MET A 139 17.60 22.30 0.65
C MET A 139 17.08 23.50 1.46
N ALA A 140 16.39 23.29 2.58
CA ALA A 140 15.94 24.36 3.47
C ALA A 140 17.10 25.22 3.96
N VAL A 141 18.15 24.56 4.49
CA VAL A 141 19.28 25.25 5.11
C VAL A 141 20.04 26.06 4.07
N ALA A 142 20.28 25.47 2.89
CA ALA A 142 20.94 26.16 1.79
C ALA A 142 20.09 27.33 1.25
N ALA A 143 18.77 27.15 1.14
CA ALA A 143 17.85 28.19 0.70
C ALA A 143 17.76 29.34 1.71
N ASP A 144 17.71 29.06 3.02
CA ASP A 144 17.71 30.08 4.08
C ASP A 144 19.00 30.92 4.06
N PHE A 145 20.14 30.26 3.79
CA PHE A 145 21.42 30.96 3.68
C PHE A 145 21.45 31.92 2.50
N LEU A 146 20.86 31.55 1.35
CA LEU A 146 20.82 32.38 0.14
C LEU A 146 19.77 33.51 0.24
N HIS A 147 18.59 33.23 0.82
CA HIS A 147 17.42 34.11 0.81
C HIS A 147 16.68 34.08 2.16
N ARG A 148 17.16 34.86 3.13
CA ARG A 148 16.58 34.90 4.49
C ARG A 148 15.11 35.33 4.55
N ASP A 149 14.65 36.12 3.58
CA ASP A 149 13.26 36.61 3.55
C ASP A 149 12.25 35.49 3.22
N GLY A 150 12.72 34.36 2.65
CA GLY A 150 11.90 33.22 2.24
C GLY A 150 11.66 32.16 3.33
N ARG A 151 12.11 32.37 4.57
CA ARG A 151 12.09 31.37 5.67
C ARG A 151 10.78 30.62 5.82
N PHE A 152 9.67 31.34 5.84
CA PHE A 152 8.34 30.75 6.00
C PHE A 152 8.00 29.80 4.85
N LEU A 153 8.26 30.23 3.61
CA LEU A 153 8.03 29.41 2.42
C LEU A 153 8.90 28.16 2.43
N TYR A 154 10.19 28.29 2.78
CA TYR A 154 11.09 27.15 2.87
C TYR A 154 10.66 26.16 3.97
N ALA A 155 10.25 26.65 5.13
CA ALA A 155 9.70 25.80 6.19
C ALA A 155 8.45 25.01 5.73
N LEU A 156 7.55 25.67 4.99
CA LEU A 156 6.38 25.03 4.39
C LEU A 156 6.79 23.96 3.35
N CYS A 157 7.69 24.29 2.43
CA CYS A 157 8.17 23.34 1.43
C CYS A 157 8.86 22.12 2.06
N VAL A 158 9.67 22.33 3.10
CA VAL A 158 10.38 21.25 3.80
C VAL A 158 9.44 20.38 4.60
N SER A 159 8.50 20.96 5.33
CA SER A 159 7.50 20.17 6.07
C SER A 159 6.70 19.26 5.13
N LEU A 160 6.20 19.79 4.00
CA LEU A 160 5.52 19.00 2.98
C LEU A 160 6.44 17.93 2.37
N GLY A 161 7.68 18.31 1.99
CA GLY A 161 8.67 17.40 1.44
C GLY A 161 8.99 16.24 2.38
N LEU A 162 9.14 16.51 3.69
CA LEU A 162 9.37 15.50 4.72
C LEU A 162 8.17 14.57 4.90
N ILE A 163 6.93 15.10 4.90
CA ILE A 163 5.72 14.28 5.00
C ILE A 163 5.66 13.29 3.85
N PHE A 164 5.91 13.74 2.61
CA PHE A 164 5.92 12.85 1.44
C PHE A 164 7.11 11.88 1.48
N ALA A 165 8.31 12.33 1.83
CA ALA A 165 9.49 11.47 1.92
C ALA A 165 9.29 10.37 2.97
N LEU A 166 8.74 10.69 4.15
CA LEU A 166 8.41 9.71 5.19
C LEU A 166 7.31 8.73 4.75
N ARG A 167 6.29 9.22 4.03
CA ARG A 167 5.24 8.37 3.47
C ARG A 167 5.80 7.39 2.44
N ILE A 168 6.61 7.87 1.49
CA ILE A 168 7.31 7.04 0.50
C ILE A 168 8.21 6.03 1.19
N HIS A 169 8.97 6.47 2.20
CA HIS A 169 9.87 5.62 2.95
C HIS A 169 9.11 4.49 3.64
N ARG A 170 8.00 4.77 4.33
CA ARG A 170 7.21 3.76 5.04
C ARG A 170 6.35 2.88 4.13
N ASP A 171 6.19 3.23 2.87
CA ASP A 171 5.36 2.50 1.91
C ASP A 171 5.90 1.08 1.63
N VAL A 172 5.02 0.08 1.73
CA VAL A 172 5.38 -1.33 1.54
C VAL A 172 5.77 -1.64 0.09
N ARG A 173 5.10 -1.03 -0.90
CA ARG A 173 5.46 -1.22 -2.32
C ARG A 173 6.83 -0.64 -2.60
N ASN A 174 7.16 0.49 -1.97
CA ASN A 174 8.48 1.08 -2.09
C ASN A 174 9.56 0.19 -1.46
N GLN A 175 9.31 -0.38 -0.27
CA GLN A 175 10.23 -1.35 0.35
C GLN A 175 10.50 -2.57 -0.55
N LEU A 176 9.45 -3.10 -1.20
CA LEU A 176 9.56 -4.22 -2.15
C LEU A 176 10.35 -3.84 -3.41
N PHE A 177 10.21 -2.61 -3.90
CA PHE A 177 11.03 -2.10 -5.01
C PHE A 177 12.53 -2.09 -4.64
N PHE A 178 12.90 -1.68 -3.43
CA PHE A 178 14.29 -1.70 -2.94
C PHE A 178 14.77 -3.09 -2.45
N ARG A 179 13.96 -4.13 -2.62
CA ARG A 179 14.27 -5.51 -2.19
C ARG A 179 14.61 -5.61 -0.70
N LEU A 180 13.85 -4.88 0.12
CA LEU A 180 13.97 -4.95 1.58
C LEU A 180 13.07 -6.07 2.14
N PRO A 181 13.45 -6.72 3.25
CA PRO A 181 12.59 -7.67 3.92
C PRO A 181 11.34 -6.96 4.46
N VAL A 182 10.17 -7.55 4.22
CA VAL A 182 8.87 -7.00 4.61
C VAL A 182 8.14 -8.04 5.46
N PRO A 183 7.65 -7.67 6.66
CA PRO A 183 6.99 -8.64 7.55
C PRO A 183 5.66 -9.12 6.96
N PRO A 184 5.26 -10.38 7.21
CA PRO A 184 4.09 -11.00 6.59
C PRO A 184 2.78 -10.23 6.86
N GLY A 185 2.63 -9.63 8.05
CA GLY A 185 1.46 -8.81 8.37
C GLY A 185 1.30 -7.57 7.48
N THR A 186 2.41 -6.93 7.09
CA THR A 186 2.37 -5.77 6.18
C THR A 186 2.13 -6.16 4.73
N LEU A 187 2.63 -7.33 4.29
CA LEU A 187 2.25 -7.90 2.99
C LEU A 187 0.77 -8.25 2.96
N GLN A 188 0.23 -8.81 4.04
CA GLN A 188 -1.19 -9.09 4.17
C GLN A 188 -2.02 -7.79 4.16
N ALA A 189 -1.54 -6.73 4.81
CA ALA A 189 -2.17 -5.42 4.73
C ALA A 189 -2.20 -4.89 3.27
N LEU A 190 -1.09 -5.00 2.54
CA LEU A 190 -1.02 -4.62 1.12
C LEU A 190 -1.94 -5.48 0.24
N TRP A 191 -2.00 -6.79 0.47
CA TRP A 191 -2.97 -7.68 -0.19
C TRP A 191 -4.40 -7.22 0.06
N ASN A 192 -4.69 -6.96 1.33
CA ASN A 192 -5.98 -6.48 1.79
C ASN A 192 -6.34 -5.09 1.24
N GLU A 193 -5.33 -4.34 0.78
CA GLU A 193 -5.49 -3.03 0.19
C GLU A 193 -5.85 -3.07 -1.29
N ARG A 194 -5.13 -3.91 -2.05
CA ARG A 194 -5.18 -3.88 -3.52
C ARG A 194 -5.98 -5.01 -4.14
N PHE A 195 -6.04 -6.17 -3.48
CA PHE A 195 -6.56 -7.41 -4.07
C PHE A 195 -7.78 -7.96 -3.32
N ASN A 196 -7.85 -7.79 -1.99
CA ASN A 196 -9.00 -8.23 -1.22
C ASN A 196 -10.20 -7.30 -1.44
N ASN A 197 -11.07 -7.70 -2.36
CA ASN A 197 -12.35 -7.05 -2.66
C ASN A 197 -12.23 -5.50 -2.80
N PRO A 198 -11.51 -4.99 -3.82
CA PRO A 198 -11.31 -3.54 -3.98
C PRO A 198 -12.64 -2.77 -4.15
N MET A 199 -13.68 -3.44 -4.66
CA MET A 199 -15.03 -2.86 -4.80
C MET A 199 -15.66 -2.56 -3.44
N ALA A 200 -15.44 -3.38 -2.40
CA ALA A 200 -15.96 -3.12 -1.06
C ALA A 200 -15.42 -1.81 -0.48
N ARG A 201 -14.15 -1.51 -0.75
CA ARG A 201 -13.50 -0.28 -0.34
C ARG A 201 -13.98 0.93 -1.14
N GLN A 202 -14.19 0.77 -2.45
CA GLN A 202 -14.74 1.88 -3.24
C GLN A 202 -16.19 2.16 -2.86
N ALA A 203 -16.99 1.12 -2.60
CA ALA A 203 -18.33 1.26 -2.07
C ALA A 203 -18.35 2.08 -0.78
N SER A 204 -17.46 1.79 0.18
CA SER A 204 -17.40 2.56 1.42
C SER A 204 -16.96 4.01 1.23
N ARG A 205 -16.00 4.27 0.33
CA ARG A 205 -15.58 5.64 -0.02
C ARG A 205 -16.71 6.43 -0.67
N PHE A 206 -17.35 5.86 -1.69
CA PHE A 206 -18.49 6.50 -2.35
C PHE A 206 -19.69 6.65 -1.41
N GLY A 207 -19.94 5.69 -0.53
CA GLY A 207 -21.00 5.79 0.48
C GLY A 207 -20.75 6.94 1.46
N PHE A 208 -19.52 7.10 1.95
CA PHE A 208 -19.16 8.24 2.79
C PHE A 208 -19.25 9.56 2.02
N SER A 209 -18.73 9.63 0.79
CA SER A 209 -18.86 10.81 -0.07
C SER A 209 -20.32 11.16 -0.39
N ALA A 210 -21.19 10.16 -0.50
CA ALA A 210 -22.61 10.35 -0.77
C ALA A 210 -23.30 11.17 0.32
N LEU A 211 -22.84 11.14 1.58
CA LEU A 211 -23.38 11.98 2.66
C LEU A 211 -23.31 13.47 2.33
N PHE A 212 -22.27 13.90 1.62
CA PHE A 212 -22.07 15.29 1.21
C PHE A 212 -22.58 15.57 -0.20
N MET A 213 -22.58 14.55 -1.07
CA MET A 213 -22.97 14.66 -2.47
C MET A 213 -23.90 13.51 -2.86
N PRO A 214 -25.24 13.65 -2.70
CA PRO A 214 -26.18 12.54 -2.85
C PRO A 214 -26.20 11.91 -4.25
N MET A 215 -25.76 12.64 -5.29
CA MET A 215 -25.65 12.12 -6.66
C MET A 215 -24.69 10.93 -6.80
N ILE A 216 -23.76 10.73 -5.85
CA ILE A 216 -22.81 9.60 -5.85
C ILE A 216 -23.43 8.33 -5.23
N ALA A 217 -24.56 8.45 -4.52
CA ALA A 217 -25.23 7.34 -3.84
C ALA A 217 -25.50 6.10 -4.72
N PRO A 218 -25.99 6.22 -5.97
CA PRO A 218 -26.21 5.05 -6.82
C PRO A 218 -24.94 4.26 -7.10
N VAL A 219 -23.81 4.96 -7.32
CA VAL A 219 -22.50 4.33 -7.53
C VAL A 219 -22.06 3.57 -6.28
N ALA A 220 -22.27 4.16 -5.10
CA ALA A 220 -21.97 3.48 -3.82
C ALA A 220 -22.78 2.19 -3.65
N VAL A 221 -24.08 2.21 -3.96
CA VAL A 221 -24.96 1.04 -3.89
C VAL A 221 -24.55 -0.04 -4.88
N ILE A 222 -24.30 0.32 -6.16
CA ILE A 222 -23.85 -0.64 -7.19
C ILE A 222 -22.54 -1.29 -6.77
N CYS A 223 -21.54 -0.49 -6.36
CA CYS A 223 -20.27 -1.01 -5.87
C CYS A 223 -20.47 -1.92 -4.65
N GLY A 224 -21.36 -1.56 -3.73
CA GLY A 224 -21.68 -2.35 -2.53
C GLY A 224 -22.28 -3.72 -2.87
N VAL A 225 -23.26 -3.76 -3.77
CA VAL A 225 -23.89 -5.02 -4.25
C VAL A 225 -22.87 -5.91 -4.96
N VAL A 226 -22.10 -5.35 -5.91
CA VAL A 226 -21.05 -6.10 -6.63
C VAL A 226 -20.00 -6.62 -5.65
N ALA A 227 -19.61 -5.81 -4.67
CA ALA A 227 -18.65 -6.21 -3.65
C ALA A 227 -19.17 -7.37 -2.78
N LEU A 228 -20.44 -7.35 -2.37
CA LEU A 228 -21.05 -8.43 -1.58
C LEU A 228 -21.11 -9.75 -2.35
N ARG A 229 -21.45 -9.71 -3.65
CA ARG A 229 -21.45 -10.90 -4.51
C ARG A 229 -20.06 -11.53 -4.69
N ARG A 230 -18.99 -10.75 -4.50
CA ARG A 230 -17.60 -11.21 -4.59
C ARG A 230 -17.03 -11.74 -3.28
N VAL A 231 -17.74 -11.62 -2.15
CA VAL A 231 -17.27 -12.15 -0.87
C VAL A 231 -17.34 -13.67 -0.91
N ASP A 232 -16.19 -14.31 -0.81
CA ASP A 232 -16.07 -15.75 -0.69
C ASP A 232 -15.03 -16.09 0.38
N PRO A 233 -15.46 -16.51 1.59
CA PRO A 233 -14.55 -16.88 2.66
C PRO A 233 -13.83 -18.21 2.40
N LYS A 234 -14.32 -19.04 1.46
CA LYS A 234 -13.74 -20.33 1.11
C LYS A 234 -12.74 -20.24 -0.05
N ALA A 235 -12.71 -19.12 -0.76
CA ALA A 235 -11.72 -18.85 -1.79
C ALA A 235 -10.30 -18.91 -1.21
N THR A 236 -9.34 -19.33 -2.03
CA THR A 236 -7.91 -19.39 -1.67
C THR A 236 -7.13 -18.47 -2.61
N PRO A 237 -6.70 -17.27 -2.18
CA PRO A 237 -6.87 -16.68 -0.85
C PRO A 237 -8.31 -16.17 -0.55
N PRO A 238 -8.68 -16.02 0.73
CA PRO A 238 -10.03 -15.66 1.13
C PRO A 238 -10.37 -14.23 0.71
N ILE A 239 -11.55 -14.06 0.11
CA ILE A 239 -12.06 -12.77 -0.35
C ILE A 239 -13.09 -12.29 0.69
N GLY A 240 -12.70 -11.29 1.48
CA GLY A 240 -13.47 -10.78 2.63
C GLY A 240 -14.07 -9.39 2.41
N ARG A 241 -14.12 -8.61 3.50
CA ARG A 241 -14.60 -7.21 3.57
C ARG A 241 -16.11 -7.00 3.45
N ARG A 242 -16.91 -8.01 3.84
CA ARG A 242 -18.38 -7.91 3.89
C ARG A 242 -18.87 -6.64 4.62
N ASN A 243 -18.29 -6.30 5.77
CA ASN A 243 -18.71 -5.14 6.56
C ASN A 243 -18.49 -3.81 5.83
N GLN A 244 -17.41 -3.68 5.04
CA GLN A 244 -17.16 -2.46 4.25
C GLN A 244 -18.14 -2.33 3.08
N ALA A 245 -18.46 -3.46 2.42
CA ALA A 245 -19.46 -3.48 1.36
C ALA A 245 -20.86 -3.14 1.88
N LEU A 246 -21.24 -3.71 3.04
CA LEU A 246 -22.49 -3.37 3.72
C LEU A 246 -22.53 -1.88 4.11
N MET A 247 -21.45 -1.35 4.68
CA MET A 247 -21.37 0.06 5.05
C MET A 247 -21.57 0.99 3.84
N GLY A 248 -20.90 0.71 2.73
CA GLY A 248 -21.08 1.48 1.49
C GLY A 248 -22.51 1.43 0.95
N LEU A 249 -23.14 0.26 1.00
CA LEU A 249 -24.52 0.05 0.57
C LEU A 249 -25.50 0.81 1.47
N VAL A 250 -25.36 0.70 2.79
CA VAL A 250 -26.23 1.37 3.77
C VAL A 250 -26.09 2.89 3.65
N LEU A 251 -24.87 3.42 3.62
CA LEU A 251 -24.63 4.86 3.45
C LEU A 251 -25.19 5.38 2.12
N GLY A 252 -25.04 4.60 1.05
CA GLY A 252 -25.61 4.91 -0.26
C GLY A 252 -27.14 4.96 -0.26
N LEU A 253 -27.83 4.12 0.51
CA LEU A 253 -29.30 4.15 0.60
C LEU A 253 -29.81 5.26 1.54
N VAL A 254 -29.13 5.47 2.67
CA VAL A 254 -29.55 6.42 3.71
C VAL A 254 -29.31 7.87 3.28
N SER A 255 -28.19 8.15 2.60
CA SER A 255 -27.85 9.52 2.20
C SER A 255 -28.95 10.24 1.39
N PRO A 256 -29.47 9.68 0.28
CA PRO A 256 -30.50 10.37 -0.51
C PRO A 256 -31.81 10.56 0.26
N LEU A 257 -32.15 9.66 1.19
CA LEU A 257 -33.32 9.82 2.08
C LEU A 257 -33.14 11.00 3.04
N LEU A 258 -31.95 11.13 3.62
CA LEU A 258 -31.61 12.24 4.53
C LEU A 258 -31.63 13.57 3.77
N TRP A 259 -31.03 13.63 2.58
CA TRP A 259 -31.10 14.81 1.73
C TRP A 259 -32.51 15.13 1.26
N GLY A 260 -33.31 14.12 0.90
CA GLY A 260 -34.72 14.29 0.55
C GLY A 260 -35.53 14.88 1.70
N PHE A 261 -35.29 14.43 2.94
CA PHE A 261 -35.91 14.99 4.14
C PHE A 261 -35.49 16.45 4.39
N VAL A 262 -34.19 16.76 4.30
CA VAL A 262 -33.68 18.14 4.43
C VAL A 262 -34.29 19.05 3.36
N LEU A 263 -34.34 18.61 2.11
CA LEU A 263 -34.96 19.35 1.01
C LEU A 263 -36.46 19.55 1.25
N LEU A 264 -37.17 18.53 1.74
CA LEU A 264 -38.58 18.63 2.07
C LEU A 264 -38.83 19.70 3.14
N LEU A 265 -38.07 19.68 4.24
CA LEU A 265 -38.16 20.70 5.30
C LEU A 265 -37.91 22.11 4.75
N LEU A 266 -36.86 22.29 3.95
CA LEU A 266 -36.53 23.58 3.32
C LEU A 266 -37.61 24.06 2.35
N LEU A 267 -38.32 23.14 1.69
CA LEU A 267 -39.42 23.48 0.77
C LEU A 267 -40.70 23.79 1.53
N THR A 268 -41.03 23.06 2.59
CA THR A 268 -42.22 23.32 3.43
C THR A 268 -42.18 24.71 4.05
N ASP A 269 -41.02 25.16 4.54
CA ASP A 269 -40.85 26.52 5.07
C ASP A 269 -41.08 27.62 4.02
N ARG A 270 -40.91 27.32 2.73
CA ARG A 270 -41.09 28.28 1.64
C ARG A 270 -42.50 28.34 1.07
N ILE A 271 -43.34 27.34 1.33
CA ILE A 271 -44.71 27.26 0.79
C ILE A 271 -45.71 28.06 1.64
N HIS A 272 -45.32 28.51 2.84
CA HIS A 272 -46.16 29.28 3.75
C HIS A 272 -46.08 30.82 3.57
N PHE A 273 -45.63 31.30 2.41
CA PHE A 273 -45.67 32.71 2.00
C PHE A 273 -46.43 32.85 0.68
#